data_AF-A0A7W0Y3F3-F1
#
_entry.id   AF-A0A7W0Y3F3-F1
#
_cell.length_a   1.000
_cell.length_b   1.000
_cell.length_c   1.000
_cell.angle_alpha   90.00
_cell.angle_beta   90.00
_cell.angle_gamma   90.00
#
_symmetry.space_group_name_H-M   'P 1'
#
loop_
_entity.id
_entity.type
_entity.pdbx_description
1 polymer ?
#
loop_
_entity_poly.entity_id
_entity_poly.type
_entity_poly.pdbx_seq_one_letter_code
_entity_poly.pdbx_strand_id
1 'polypeptide(L)'
;MSLQLDTLVTDLMFQASAAIDQKTLIDGLGGPESLENKQLLDVDRLDPRAEMELSPSMPFRRRGERRLMILDEVAITPRPDPQADPLIKTDLRPYKETLITTCAALPIRLGRLFALGSWGDAVLVARSVRDLRGIALLPYALDPQVDVDGKRRSTPLSQKEFEAKLMAFEKRLEELDDEQIIAGLHGITFERRGDLVIVDVLEEDGTWDQRKSMLLEQQLAQVERFSMIPGAPSAPVAPAKPNGSGVTAKAAAVKAPVAEPAKAAPKPKGPPLDARMIEGKIVLVFPAERFDLDVAAALGKRDWEHVIRSSDKLTGEMRDTLQRDGATWIAPLEFLSEVFVEGKPLTKPEFEKTSTTDDGVRSLEVHFPRFGPVTLLEIAGKGRFVTSIDDIKRAATLVP
;
A
#
# COMPACT_ATOMS: atom_id res chain seq x y z
N MET A 1 -7.09 4.60 26.14
CA MET A 1 -5.77 5.27 26.19
C MET A 1 -5.65 6.04 24.90
N SER A 2 -5.50 7.37 24.93
CA SER A 2 -5.38 8.16 23.70
C SER A 2 -3.91 8.24 23.36
N LEU A 3 -3.50 7.59 22.27
CA LEU A 3 -2.12 7.64 21.81
C LEU A 3 -1.92 8.92 21.01
N GLN A 4 -0.87 9.67 21.32
CA GLN A 4 -0.58 10.93 20.66
C GLN A 4 0.22 10.68 19.37
N LEU A 5 -0.15 11.35 18.27
CA LEU A 5 0.69 11.38 17.07
C LEU A 5 2.06 11.95 17.40
N ASP A 6 3.09 11.51 16.67
CA ASP A 6 4.50 11.84 16.92
C ASP A 6 5.06 11.38 18.27
N THR A 7 4.37 10.46 18.96
CA THR A 7 5.01 9.65 20.02
C THR A 7 6.11 8.79 19.39
N LEU A 8 7.32 8.84 19.93
CA LEU A 8 8.40 7.96 19.48
C LEU A 8 8.10 6.53 19.96
N VAL A 9 8.22 5.58 19.05
CA VAL A 9 7.94 4.17 19.31
C VAL A 9 9.21 3.36 19.12
N THR A 10 9.58 2.65 20.18
CA THR A 10 10.54 1.54 20.10
C THR A 10 9.75 0.23 20.10
N ASP A 11 9.73 -0.48 18.99
CA ASP A 11 8.95 -1.72 18.80
C ASP A 11 9.89 -2.92 18.74
N LEU A 12 9.73 -3.85 19.68
CA LEU A 12 10.64 -4.96 19.94
C LEU A 12 9.92 -6.30 19.75
N MET A 13 10.40 -7.11 18.81
CA MET A 13 9.92 -8.47 18.56
C MET A 13 10.97 -9.48 19.03
N PHE A 14 10.59 -10.28 20.00
CA PHE A 14 11.45 -11.30 20.59
C PHE A 14 11.45 -12.58 19.76
N GLN A 15 12.55 -13.31 19.80
CA GLN A 15 12.62 -14.66 19.22
C GLN A 15 11.58 -15.58 19.88
N ALA A 16 10.87 -16.40 19.09
CA ALA A 16 9.75 -17.22 19.59
C ALA A 16 10.12 -18.20 20.72
N SER A 17 11.37 -18.67 20.75
CA SER A 17 11.88 -19.60 21.76
C SER A 17 12.48 -18.89 22.99
N ALA A 18 12.52 -17.56 23.01
CA ALA A 18 13.17 -16.82 24.08
C ALA A 18 12.28 -16.81 25.34
N ALA A 19 12.77 -17.46 26.41
CA ALA A 19 12.26 -17.24 27.75
C ALA A 19 13.01 -16.06 28.38
N ILE A 20 12.32 -14.94 28.59
CA ILE A 20 12.87 -13.77 29.28
C ILE A 20 12.08 -13.55 30.55
N ASP A 21 12.79 -13.54 31.68
CA ASP A 21 12.22 -13.08 32.94
C ASP A 21 12.18 -11.55 33.02
N GLN A 22 11.36 -11.03 33.94
CA GLN A 22 11.15 -9.60 34.09
C GLN A 22 12.43 -8.83 34.45
N LYS A 23 13.34 -9.46 35.22
CA LYS A 23 14.57 -8.81 35.66
C LYS A 23 15.49 -8.57 34.47
N THR A 24 15.72 -9.62 33.69
CA THR A 24 16.54 -9.57 32.47
C THR A 24 15.95 -8.59 31.45
N LEU A 25 14.63 -8.55 31.32
CA LEU A 25 13.96 -7.56 30.46
C LEU A 25 14.27 -6.13 30.93
N ILE A 26 14.04 -5.82 32.20
CA ILE A 26 14.25 -4.46 32.73
C ILE A 26 15.73 -4.06 32.64
N ASP A 27 16.64 -4.95 33.02
CA ASP A 27 18.08 -4.71 32.96
C ASP A 27 18.51 -4.46 31.49
N GLY A 28 18.03 -5.27 30.55
CA GLY A 28 18.32 -5.13 29.12
C GLY A 28 17.70 -3.91 28.46
N LEU A 29 16.64 -3.33 29.04
CA LEU A 29 16.06 -2.05 28.61
C LEU A 29 16.84 -0.83 29.14
N GLY A 30 17.86 -1.03 29.96
CA GLY A 30 18.66 0.04 30.58
C GLY A 30 18.31 0.31 32.06
N GLY A 31 17.55 -0.59 32.70
CA GLY A 31 17.13 -0.47 34.09
C GLY A 31 15.86 0.37 34.28
N PRO A 32 15.30 0.43 35.50
CA PRO A 32 14.03 1.11 35.77
C PRO A 32 14.03 2.61 35.42
N GLU A 33 15.16 3.29 35.66
CA GLU A 33 15.32 4.72 35.38
C GLU A 33 15.18 5.04 33.89
N SER A 34 15.66 4.15 33.01
CA SER A 34 15.55 4.32 31.55
C SER A 34 14.10 4.26 31.01
N LEU A 35 13.18 3.75 31.84
CA LEU A 35 11.76 3.58 31.55
C LEU A 35 10.90 4.63 32.24
N GLU A 36 11.50 5.53 33.02
CA GLU A 36 10.78 6.63 33.64
C GLU A 36 10.13 7.50 32.56
N ASN A 37 8.84 7.81 32.73
CA ASN A 37 8.00 8.56 31.77
C ASN A 37 7.72 7.86 30.43
N LYS A 38 8.11 6.60 30.26
CA LYS A 38 7.75 5.80 29.07
C LYS A 38 6.57 4.89 29.38
N GLN A 39 5.72 4.68 28.38
CA GLN A 39 4.64 3.71 28.49
C GLN A 39 5.07 2.39 27.86
N LEU A 40 4.95 1.30 28.63
CA LEU A 40 5.19 -0.05 28.15
C LEU A 40 3.89 -0.69 27.71
N LEU A 41 3.84 -1.11 26.45
CA LEU A 41 2.69 -1.72 25.84
C LEU A 41 3.03 -3.15 25.42
N ASP A 42 2.54 -4.11 26.20
CA ASP A 42 2.62 -5.53 25.87
C ASP A 42 1.46 -5.88 24.93
N VAL A 43 1.75 -5.93 23.64
CA VAL A 43 0.76 -6.13 22.58
C VAL A 43 0.04 -7.48 22.73
N ASP A 44 0.73 -8.49 23.26
CA ASP A 44 0.15 -9.83 23.46
C ASP A 44 -0.92 -9.87 24.56
N ARG A 45 -0.94 -8.85 25.43
CA ARG A 45 -1.94 -8.67 26.47
C ARG A 45 -3.12 -7.81 26.03
N LEU A 46 -3.07 -7.27 24.81
CA LEU A 46 -4.11 -6.43 24.23
C LEU A 46 -4.98 -7.20 23.25
N ASP A 47 -6.12 -6.62 22.89
CA ASP A 47 -6.95 -7.12 21.80
C ASP A 47 -6.11 -7.20 20.50
N PRO A 48 -6.13 -8.33 19.76
CA PRO A 48 -5.44 -8.48 18.48
C PRO A 48 -5.67 -7.35 17.46
N ARG A 49 -6.79 -6.62 17.58
CA ARG A 49 -7.10 -5.45 16.74
C ARG A 49 -6.18 -4.26 17.00
N ALA A 50 -5.59 -4.14 18.20
CA ALA A 50 -4.69 -3.05 18.54
C ALA A 50 -3.42 -3.04 17.65
N GLU A 51 -2.96 -4.20 17.17
CA GLU A 51 -1.83 -4.27 16.23
C GLU A 51 -2.09 -3.51 14.92
N MET A 52 -3.32 -3.51 14.43
CA MET A 52 -3.71 -2.84 13.19
C MET A 52 -3.80 -1.30 13.33
N GLU A 53 -4.06 -0.81 14.54
CA GLU A 53 -4.19 0.63 14.81
C GLU A 53 -2.84 1.28 15.13
N LEU A 54 -1.85 0.50 15.58
CA LEU A 54 -0.59 0.99 16.14
C LEU A 54 0.57 1.11 15.15
N SER A 55 0.57 0.34 14.06
CA SER A 55 1.71 0.30 13.14
C SER A 55 1.23 0.32 11.68
N PRO A 56 1.52 1.40 10.92
CA PRO A 56 1.17 1.48 9.50
C PRO A 56 2.03 0.58 8.61
N SER A 57 3.24 0.24 9.06
CA SER A 57 4.13 -0.75 8.46
C SER A 57 3.99 -2.06 9.24
N MET A 58 3.09 -2.93 8.81
CA MET A 58 2.76 -4.20 9.50
C MET A 58 4.02 -5.06 9.75
N PRO A 59 4.45 -5.28 11.00
CA PRO A 59 5.34 -6.39 11.27
C PRO A 59 4.50 -7.60 11.67
N PHE A 60 4.44 -8.62 10.81
CA PHE A 60 3.91 -9.90 11.25
C PHE A 60 4.93 -10.55 12.18
N ARG A 61 4.59 -10.62 13.47
CA ARG A 61 5.23 -11.51 14.42
C ARG A 61 5.10 -12.95 13.94
N ARG A 62 6.17 -13.75 14.04
CA ARG A 62 6.06 -15.19 13.83
C ARG A 62 5.25 -15.80 14.98
N ARG A 63 4.62 -16.95 14.73
CA ARG A 63 3.86 -17.65 15.77
C ARG A 63 4.76 -17.91 17.00
N GLY A 64 4.31 -17.45 18.16
CA GLY A 64 5.03 -17.62 19.43
C GLY A 64 6.04 -16.51 19.75
N GLU A 65 6.23 -15.53 18.88
CA GLU A 65 7.02 -14.33 19.20
C GLU A 65 6.23 -13.39 20.11
N ARG A 66 6.93 -12.84 21.10
CA ARG A 66 6.40 -11.79 21.98
C ARG A 66 6.71 -10.42 21.39
N ARG A 67 5.80 -9.46 21.55
CA ARG A 67 5.98 -8.08 21.09
C ARG A 67 5.81 -7.08 22.23
N LEU A 68 6.79 -6.20 22.39
CA LEU A 68 6.77 -5.11 23.36
C LEU A 68 6.99 -3.79 22.63
N MET A 69 6.10 -2.83 22.84
CA MET A 69 6.26 -1.46 22.37
C MET A 69 6.56 -0.55 23.55
N ILE A 70 7.50 0.36 23.37
CA ILE A 70 7.85 1.40 24.33
C ILE A 70 7.52 2.73 23.68
N LEU A 71 6.62 3.47 24.31
CA LEU A 71 6.10 4.73 23.82
C LEU A 71 6.73 5.87 24.64
N ASP A 72 7.36 6.81 23.95
CA ASP A 72 7.97 8.00 24.53
C ASP A 72 7.32 9.25 23.91
N GLU A 73 6.41 9.85 24.67
CA GLU A 73 5.60 11.00 24.25
C GLU A 73 6.39 12.32 24.26
N VAL A 74 7.56 12.35 24.89
CA VAL A 74 8.39 13.56 25.06
C VAL A 74 9.65 13.55 24.20
N ALA A 75 9.99 12.40 23.61
CA ALA A 75 11.20 12.25 22.79
C ALA A 75 11.20 13.12 21.52
N ILE A 76 10.05 13.25 20.85
CA ILE A 76 9.92 14.01 19.60
C ILE A 76 9.13 15.29 19.85
N THR A 77 9.53 16.38 19.18
CA THR A 77 8.69 17.59 19.10
C THR A 77 7.53 17.32 18.13
N PRO A 78 6.26 17.37 18.58
CA PRO A 78 5.13 17.09 17.70
C PRO A 78 5.10 18.04 16.50
N ARG A 79 4.86 17.49 15.31
CA ARG A 79 4.68 18.26 14.08
C ARG A 79 3.32 18.97 14.14
N PRO A 80 3.22 20.20 13.61
CA PRO A 80 1.93 20.90 13.51
C PRO A 80 0.90 20.14 12.66
N ASP A 81 1.35 19.48 11.60
CA ASP A 81 0.54 18.63 10.73
C ASP A 81 1.34 17.38 10.32
N PRO A 82 1.18 16.26 11.04
CA PRO A 82 1.85 15.01 10.71
C PRO A 82 1.54 14.43 9.32
N GLN A 83 0.42 14.81 8.70
CA GLN A 83 0.02 14.32 7.37
C GLN A 83 0.66 15.12 6.24
N ALA A 84 0.88 16.43 6.45
CA ALA A 84 1.48 17.31 5.45
C ALA A 84 3.01 17.44 5.60
N ASP A 85 3.56 17.29 6.80
CA ASP A 85 4.99 17.46 7.06
C ASP A 85 5.69 16.09 7.20
N PRO A 86 6.43 15.59 6.19
CA PRO A 86 7.09 14.29 6.26
C PRO A 86 8.35 14.28 7.16
N LEU A 87 8.81 15.44 7.65
CA LEU A 87 10.10 15.58 8.32
C LEU A 87 9.95 15.61 9.85
N ILE A 88 10.64 14.69 10.52
CA ILE A 88 10.85 14.73 11.97
C ILE A 88 12.20 15.38 12.26
N LYS A 89 12.17 16.53 12.93
CA LYS A 89 13.33 17.39 13.18
C LYS A 89 14.13 17.06 14.44
N THR A 90 13.60 16.19 15.29
CA THR A 90 14.32 15.71 16.47
C THR A 90 15.51 14.86 16.02
N ASP A 91 16.67 15.04 16.67
CA ASP A 91 17.83 14.16 16.48
C ASP A 91 17.53 12.76 17.07
N LEU A 92 17.35 11.77 16.20
CA LEU A 92 17.00 10.41 16.59
C LEU A 92 18.21 9.51 16.87
N ARG A 93 19.45 9.99 16.70
CA ARG A 93 20.67 9.17 16.86
C ARG A 93 20.83 8.59 18.27
N PRO A 94 20.54 9.30 19.37
CA PRO A 94 20.61 8.70 20.72
C PRO A 94 19.63 7.53 20.91
N TYR A 95 18.45 7.62 20.28
CA TYR A 95 17.42 6.57 20.34
C TYR A 95 17.79 5.38 19.47
N LYS A 96 18.41 5.61 18.30
CA LYS A 96 19.05 4.56 17.49
C LYS A 96 20.07 3.77 18.31
N GLU A 97 20.98 4.45 18.99
CA GLU A 97 22.01 3.79 19.81
C GLU A 97 21.42 3.01 20.99
N THR A 98 20.37 3.54 21.61
CA THR A 98 19.62 2.83 22.66
C THR A 98 18.94 1.57 22.12
N LEU A 99 18.31 1.65 20.94
CA LEU A 99 17.70 0.51 20.27
C LEU A 99 18.73 -0.58 19.95
N ILE A 100 19.89 -0.19 19.39
CA ILE A 100 20.99 -1.13 19.08
C ILE A 100 21.46 -1.83 20.35
N THR A 101 21.70 -1.06 21.42
CA THR A 101 22.15 -1.60 22.72
C THR A 101 21.14 -2.59 23.30
N THR A 102 19.85 -2.24 23.23
CA THR A 102 18.74 -3.09 23.69
C THR A 102 18.69 -4.39 22.88
N CYS A 103 18.78 -4.30 21.55
CA CYS A 103 18.80 -5.45 20.64
C CYS A 103 20.02 -6.35 20.86
N ALA A 104 21.15 -5.78 21.25
CA ALA A 104 22.35 -6.56 21.58
C ALA A 104 22.18 -7.32 22.90
N ALA A 105 21.56 -6.69 23.90
CA ALA A 105 21.40 -7.24 25.25
C ALA A 105 20.28 -8.30 25.37
N LEU A 106 19.23 -8.20 24.55
CA LEU A 106 18.05 -9.04 24.62
C LEU A 106 17.91 -9.93 23.38
N PRO A 107 17.25 -11.10 23.47
CA PRO A 107 16.96 -11.98 22.33
C PRO A 107 15.85 -11.42 21.42
N ILE A 108 16.03 -10.19 20.98
CA ILE A 108 15.21 -9.49 20.00
C ILE A 108 15.61 -9.99 18.61
N ARG A 109 14.63 -10.41 17.82
CA ARG A 109 14.80 -10.75 16.41
C ARG A 109 14.81 -9.50 15.54
N LEU A 110 13.88 -8.58 15.83
CA LEU A 110 13.70 -7.32 15.13
C LEU A 110 13.35 -6.21 16.12
N GLY A 111 14.13 -5.14 16.08
CA GLY A 111 13.86 -3.89 16.75
C GLY A 111 13.60 -2.78 15.72
N ARG A 112 12.66 -1.90 16.01
CA ARG A 112 12.24 -0.83 15.11
C ARG A 112 12.10 0.49 15.86
N LEU A 113 12.41 1.58 15.17
CA LEU A 113 12.20 2.94 15.65
C LEU A 113 11.36 3.71 14.64
N PHE A 114 10.21 4.23 15.07
CA PHE A 114 9.32 5.05 14.23
C PHE A 114 8.50 6.01 15.10
N ALA A 115 7.72 6.90 14.49
CA ALA A 115 6.82 7.81 15.20
C ALA A 115 5.36 7.44 14.94
N LEU A 116 4.49 7.51 15.95
CA LEU A 116 3.06 7.23 15.75
C LEU A 116 2.46 8.18 14.71
N GLY A 117 1.73 7.63 13.74
CA GLY A 117 1.14 8.39 12.63
C GLY A 117 2.10 8.74 11.49
N SER A 118 3.35 8.29 11.55
CA SER A 118 4.29 8.36 10.43
C SER A 118 4.26 7.09 9.59
N TRP A 119 4.65 7.17 8.32
CA TRP A 119 4.77 6.00 7.45
C TRP A 119 6.22 5.50 7.38
N GLY A 120 6.41 4.22 7.68
CA GLY A 120 7.71 3.53 7.63
C GLY A 120 8.55 3.67 8.89
N ASP A 121 9.73 3.03 8.87
CA ASP A 121 10.67 2.99 9.99
C ASP A 121 11.85 3.94 9.79
N ALA A 122 12.25 4.66 10.83
CA ALA A 122 13.46 5.49 10.83
C ALA A 122 14.73 4.62 10.95
N VAL A 123 14.64 3.59 11.79
CA VAL A 123 15.72 2.66 12.10
C VAL A 123 15.15 1.24 12.21
N LEU A 124 15.83 0.29 11.59
CA LEU A 124 15.60 -1.14 11.72
C LEU A 124 16.87 -1.80 12.25
N VAL A 125 16.72 -2.64 13.28
CA VAL A 125 17.79 -3.47 13.83
C VAL A 125 17.33 -4.92 13.78
N ALA A 126 18.05 -5.78 13.05
CA ALA A 126 17.72 -7.19 12.91
C ALA A 126 18.96 -8.06 13.12
N ARG A 127 18.76 -9.37 13.33
CA ARG A 127 19.86 -10.35 13.38
C ARG A 127 20.18 -10.98 12.02
N SER A 128 19.40 -10.66 11.00
CA SER A 128 19.59 -11.19 9.65
C SER A 128 19.09 -10.21 8.61
N VAL A 129 19.86 -10.04 7.54
CA VAL A 129 19.44 -9.26 6.36
C VAL A 129 18.20 -9.89 5.70
N ARG A 130 18.13 -11.24 5.71
CA ARG A 130 16.96 -11.98 5.23
C ARG A 130 15.70 -11.66 6.03
N ASP A 131 15.80 -11.47 7.34
CA ASP A 131 14.64 -11.08 8.16
C ASP A 131 14.15 -9.68 7.78
N LEU A 132 15.05 -8.71 7.56
CA LEU A 132 14.71 -7.37 7.08
C LEU A 132 13.98 -7.44 5.72
N ARG A 133 14.52 -8.22 4.78
CA ARG A 133 13.89 -8.47 3.48
C ARG A 133 12.51 -9.11 3.62
N GLY A 134 12.39 -10.12 4.49
CA GLY A 134 11.16 -10.83 4.77
C GLY A 134 10.04 -9.90 5.17
N ILE A 135 10.33 -8.97 6.09
CA ILE A 135 9.35 -7.98 6.56
C ILE A 135 8.89 -7.07 5.41
N ALA A 136 9.83 -6.55 4.63
CA ALA A 136 9.51 -5.67 3.50
C ALA A 136 8.74 -6.38 2.37
N LEU A 137 8.90 -7.70 2.22
CA LEU A 137 8.19 -8.50 1.22
C LEU A 137 6.80 -8.95 1.68
N LEU A 138 6.41 -8.77 2.94
CA LEU A 138 5.08 -9.17 3.44
C LEU A 138 3.92 -8.41 2.77
N PRO A 139 3.97 -7.08 2.60
CA PRO A 139 2.95 -6.37 1.84
C PRO A 139 2.78 -6.95 0.43
N TYR A 140 3.88 -7.30 -0.23
CA TYR A 140 3.83 -8.06 -1.47
C TYR A 140 3.12 -9.39 -1.23
N ALA A 141 3.60 -10.27 -0.34
CA ALA A 141 3.09 -11.64 -0.18
C ALA A 141 1.58 -11.68 0.12
N LEU A 142 1.11 -10.76 0.96
CA LEU A 142 -0.24 -10.74 1.49
C LEU A 142 -1.23 -9.89 0.67
N ASP A 143 -0.76 -9.04 -0.25
CA ASP A 143 -1.67 -8.27 -1.11
C ASP A 143 -2.42 -9.24 -2.03
N PRO A 144 -3.75 -9.42 -1.86
CA PRO A 144 -4.51 -10.37 -2.65
C PRO A 144 -4.63 -9.92 -4.12
N GLN A 145 -4.27 -8.69 -4.46
CA GLN A 145 -4.32 -8.16 -5.82
C GLN A 145 -2.97 -8.19 -6.52
N VAL A 146 -1.86 -8.41 -5.82
CA VAL A 146 -0.54 -8.50 -6.47
C VAL A 146 -0.26 -9.96 -6.82
N ASP A 147 0.07 -10.25 -8.06
CA ASP A 147 0.39 -11.60 -8.50
C ASP A 147 1.79 -12.07 -8.09
N VAL A 148 2.15 -13.29 -8.48
CA VAL A 148 3.47 -13.84 -8.16
C VAL A 148 4.60 -12.98 -8.75
N ASP A 149 4.40 -12.29 -9.87
CA ASP A 149 5.41 -11.46 -10.52
C ASP A 149 5.53 -10.06 -9.90
N GLY A 150 4.73 -9.74 -8.88
CA GLY A 150 4.68 -8.39 -8.31
C GLY A 150 3.78 -7.45 -9.10
N LYS A 151 3.05 -7.94 -10.10
CA LYS A 151 2.14 -7.12 -10.88
C LYS A 151 0.80 -7.03 -10.17
N ARG A 152 0.35 -5.80 -9.98
CA ARG A 152 -0.99 -5.55 -9.44
C ARG A 152 -2.04 -5.90 -10.50
N ARG A 153 -3.05 -6.65 -10.07
CA ARG A 153 -4.21 -7.09 -10.84
C ARG A 153 -5.45 -6.34 -10.34
N SER A 154 -6.38 -6.15 -11.26
CA SER A 154 -7.69 -5.58 -10.95
C SER A 154 -8.57 -6.53 -10.12
N THR A 155 -8.36 -7.84 -10.29
CA THR A 155 -9.09 -8.89 -9.55
C THR A 155 -8.19 -9.54 -8.52
N PRO A 156 -8.71 -9.86 -7.33
CA PRO A 156 -7.98 -10.67 -6.37
C PRO A 156 -7.53 -12.00 -6.99
N LEU A 157 -6.37 -12.47 -6.56
CA LEU A 157 -5.88 -13.80 -6.87
C LEU A 157 -6.90 -14.85 -6.41
N SER A 158 -7.08 -15.87 -7.25
CA SER A 158 -7.73 -17.09 -6.80
C SER A 158 -6.92 -17.72 -5.66
N GLN A 159 -7.56 -18.56 -4.84
CA GLN A 159 -6.89 -19.24 -3.74
C GLN A 159 -5.61 -19.96 -4.19
N LYS A 160 -5.66 -20.65 -5.33
CA LYS A 160 -4.50 -21.37 -5.89
C LYS A 160 -3.36 -20.43 -6.28
N GLU A 161 -3.67 -19.27 -6.85
CA GLU A 161 -2.66 -18.26 -7.21
C GLU A 161 -2.05 -17.62 -5.96
N PHE A 162 -2.87 -17.38 -4.94
CA PHE A 162 -2.40 -16.85 -3.65
C PHE A 162 -1.50 -17.86 -2.93
N GLU A 163 -1.87 -19.14 -2.89
CA GLU A 163 -1.02 -20.22 -2.35
C GLU A 163 0.31 -20.33 -3.11
N ALA A 164 0.29 -20.24 -4.45
CA ALA A 164 1.51 -20.24 -5.26
C ALA A 164 2.40 -19.03 -4.95
N LYS A 165 1.80 -17.87 -4.67
CA LYS A 165 2.51 -16.66 -4.28
C LYS A 165 3.15 -16.79 -2.89
N LEU A 166 2.46 -17.39 -1.92
CA LEU A 166 3.04 -17.69 -0.61
C LEU A 166 4.23 -18.66 -0.71
N MET A 167 4.15 -19.67 -1.58
CA MET A 167 5.28 -20.55 -1.88
C MET A 167 6.45 -19.79 -2.53
N ALA A 168 6.15 -18.83 -3.41
CA ALA A 168 7.17 -18.00 -4.05
C ALA A 168 7.83 -17.01 -3.07
N PHE A 169 7.13 -16.59 -2.02
CA PHE A 169 7.69 -15.73 -0.97
C PHE A 169 8.90 -16.39 -0.30
N GLU A 170 8.75 -17.64 0.18
CA GLU A 170 9.87 -18.38 0.80
C GLU A 170 11.05 -18.53 -0.16
N LYS A 171 10.79 -18.95 -1.41
CA LYS A 171 11.83 -19.05 -2.44
C LYS A 171 12.57 -17.72 -2.65
N ARG A 172 11.84 -16.60 -2.64
CA ARG A 172 12.40 -15.25 -2.83
C ARG A 172 13.19 -14.73 -1.65
N LEU A 173 12.96 -15.24 -0.45
CA LEU A 173 13.84 -14.99 0.69
C LEU A 173 15.16 -15.75 0.57
N GLU A 174 15.15 -16.91 -0.09
CA GLU A 174 16.32 -17.75 -0.28
C GLU A 174 17.15 -17.39 -1.52
N GLU A 175 16.52 -16.79 -2.54
CA GLU A 175 17.14 -16.54 -3.85
C GLU A 175 18.25 -15.49 -3.85
N LEU A 176 18.19 -14.51 -2.93
CA LEU A 176 19.25 -13.53 -2.75
C LEU A 176 20.00 -13.79 -1.45
N ASP A 177 21.32 -13.71 -1.54
CA ASP A 177 22.17 -13.70 -0.36
C ASP A 177 22.20 -12.31 0.31
N ASP A 178 22.77 -12.26 1.52
CA ASP A 178 22.88 -11.03 2.30
C ASP A 178 23.61 -9.91 1.53
N GLU A 179 24.67 -10.24 0.78
CA GLU A 179 25.48 -9.26 0.05
C GLU A 179 24.68 -8.63 -1.10
N GLN A 180 23.92 -9.44 -1.83
CA GLN A 180 23.06 -8.98 -2.92
C GLN A 180 21.90 -8.11 -2.43
N ILE A 181 21.35 -8.42 -1.25
CA ILE A 181 20.32 -7.60 -0.62
C ILE A 181 20.92 -6.24 -0.25
N ILE A 182 22.06 -6.23 0.44
CA ILE A 182 22.75 -4.99 0.87
C ILE A 182 23.17 -4.14 -0.33
N ALA A 183 23.71 -4.76 -1.39
CA ALA A 183 24.13 -4.06 -2.59
C ALA A 183 22.97 -3.37 -3.34
N GLY A 184 21.72 -3.78 -3.08
CA GLY A 184 20.53 -3.11 -3.60
C GLY A 184 20.09 -1.87 -2.81
N LEU A 185 20.69 -1.63 -1.66
CA LEU A 185 20.33 -0.54 -0.78
C LEU A 185 21.14 0.73 -1.11
N HIS A 186 20.45 1.83 -1.38
CA HIS A 186 21.04 3.11 -1.79
C HIS A 186 20.37 4.28 -1.09
N GLY A 187 21.15 5.29 -0.71
CA GLY A 187 20.63 6.46 0.01
C GLY A 187 20.19 6.15 1.45
N ILE A 188 20.70 5.05 2.00
CA ILE A 188 20.42 4.53 3.33
C ILE A 188 21.73 4.20 4.02
N THR A 189 21.75 4.29 5.35
CA THR A 189 22.90 3.88 6.16
C THR A 189 22.78 2.41 6.49
N PHE A 190 23.86 1.66 6.24
CA PHE A 190 23.97 0.25 6.59
C PHE A 190 25.16 0.05 7.52
N GLU A 191 24.94 -0.66 8.62
CA GLU A 191 25.98 -0.99 9.58
C GLU A 191 25.84 -2.43 10.09
N ARG A 192 26.97 -3.09 10.38
CA ARG A 192 27.00 -4.33 11.15
C ARG A 192 27.70 -4.09 12.49
N ARG A 193 27.07 -4.51 13.58
CA ARG A 193 27.67 -4.52 14.93
C ARG A 193 27.47 -5.88 15.58
N GLY A 194 28.55 -6.66 15.68
CA GLY A 194 28.45 -8.05 16.14
C GLY A 194 27.58 -8.86 15.18
N ASP A 195 26.52 -9.47 15.72
CA ASP A 195 25.52 -10.22 14.94
C ASP A 195 24.30 -9.37 14.52
N LEU A 196 24.30 -8.07 14.82
CA LEU A 196 23.24 -7.15 14.43
C LEU A 196 23.53 -6.53 13.07
N VAL A 197 22.45 -6.40 12.30
CA VAL A 197 22.32 -5.64 11.06
C VAL A 197 21.48 -4.42 11.37
N ILE A 198 22.03 -3.24 11.12
CA ILE A 198 21.39 -1.96 11.35
C ILE A 198 21.18 -1.28 10.00
N VAL A 199 19.95 -0.85 9.77
CA VAL A 199 19.58 -0.04 8.60
C VAL A 199 18.80 1.18 9.06
N ASP A 200 19.18 2.35 8.59
CA ASP A 200 18.48 3.59 8.92
C ASP A 200 18.52 4.62 7.80
N VAL A 201 17.58 5.55 7.90
CA VAL A 201 17.38 6.64 6.93
C VAL A 201 17.57 8.02 7.57
N LEU A 202 18.26 8.05 8.72
CA LEU A 202 18.55 9.30 9.43
C LEU A 202 19.54 10.13 8.61
N GLU A 203 19.33 11.45 8.62
CA GLU A 203 20.30 12.40 8.09
C GLU A 203 21.52 12.52 9.02
N GLU A 204 22.57 13.21 8.57
CA GLU A 204 23.79 13.42 9.37
C GLU A 204 23.52 14.14 10.70
N ASP A 205 22.51 15.01 10.75
CA ASP A 205 22.06 15.73 11.95
C ASP A 205 21.08 14.90 12.81
N GLY A 206 20.73 13.69 12.37
CA GLY A 206 19.83 12.78 13.06
C GLY A 206 18.35 13.00 12.78
N THR A 207 18.00 13.96 11.91
CA THR A 207 16.62 14.14 11.46
C THR A 207 16.15 12.99 10.56
N TRP A 208 14.84 12.86 10.39
CA TRP A 208 14.24 11.77 9.64
C TRP A 208 13.18 12.26 8.65
N ASP A 209 13.40 12.01 7.36
CA ASP A 209 12.40 12.17 6.30
C ASP A 209 11.71 10.85 5.98
N GLN A 210 10.40 10.76 6.25
CA GLN A 210 9.59 9.56 6.03
C GLN A 210 9.62 9.04 4.59
N ARG A 211 9.85 9.91 3.61
CA ARG A 211 9.95 9.50 2.20
C ARG A 211 11.13 8.56 1.97
N LYS A 212 12.21 8.70 2.74
CA LYS A 212 13.36 7.79 2.69
C LYS A 212 13.03 6.42 3.28
N SER A 213 12.17 6.34 4.29
CA SER A 213 11.68 5.06 4.83
C SER A 213 10.87 4.29 3.78
N MET A 214 9.98 4.97 3.05
CA MET A 214 9.25 4.33 1.95
C MET A 214 10.18 3.83 0.85
N LEU A 215 11.23 4.60 0.53
CA LEU A 215 12.23 4.18 -0.45
C LEU A 215 13.02 2.95 0.04
N LEU A 216 13.41 2.92 1.32
CA LEU A 216 14.07 1.77 1.94
C LEU A 216 13.19 0.51 1.84
N GLU A 217 11.91 0.61 2.21
CA GLU A 217 10.97 -0.51 2.11
C GLU A 217 10.84 -1.00 0.66
N GLN A 218 10.72 -0.09 -0.31
CA GLN A 218 10.68 -0.43 -1.73
C GLN A 218 11.95 -1.15 -2.19
N GLN A 219 13.13 -0.71 -1.73
CA GLN A 219 14.42 -1.32 -2.08
C GLN A 219 14.57 -2.73 -1.49
N LEU A 220 14.22 -2.92 -0.21
CA LEU A 220 14.20 -4.23 0.44
C LEU A 220 13.19 -5.17 -0.22
N ALA A 221 12.04 -4.64 -0.65
CA ALA A 221 10.96 -5.39 -1.26
C ALA A 221 11.12 -5.61 -2.77
N GLN A 222 12.23 -5.22 -3.44
CA GLN A 222 12.35 -5.26 -4.91
C GLN A 222 12.04 -6.63 -5.51
N VAL A 223 10.78 -6.83 -5.87
CA VAL A 223 10.21 -8.05 -6.45
C VAL A 223 10.73 -8.31 -7.86
N GLU A 224 11.16 -7.27 -8.56
CA GLU A 224 11.60 -7.37 -9.96
C GLU A 224 13.02 -7.93 -10.12
N ARG A 225 13.81 -8.04 -9.05
CA ARG A 225 15.18 -8.59 -9.11
C ARG A 225 15.25 -10.12 -9.24
N PHE A 226 14.11 -10.79 -9.21
CA PHE A 226 14.05 -12.24 -9.19
C PHE A 226 13.94 -12.85 -10.57
N SER A 227 14.64 -13.97 -10.77
CA SER A 227 14.48 -14.79 -11.96
C SER A 227 13.40 -15.84 -11.71
N MET A 228 12.39 -15.87 -12.58
CA MET A 228 11.39 -16.95 -12.60
C MET A 228 11.99 -18.31 -12.98
N ILE A 229 13.26 -18.37 -13.39
CA ILE A 229 13.96 -19.59 -13.80
C ILE A 229 14.86 -20.08 -12.64
N PRO A 230 14.60 -21.27 -12.06
CA PRO A 230 15.50 -21.87 -11.08
C PRO A 230 16.94 -21.96 -11.63
N GLY A 231 17.89 -21.31 -10.96
CA GLY A 231 19.32 -21.39 -11.28
C GLY A 231 19.85 -20.40 -12.32
N ALA A 232 19.06 -19.43 -12.79
CA ALA A 232 19.56 -18.38 -13.68
C ALA A 232 20.16 -17.22 -12.87
N PRO A 233 21.43 -16.82 -13.10
CA PRO A 233 22.05 -15.71 -12.39
C PRO A 233 21.36 -14.38 -12.75
N SER A 234 21.00 -13.60 -11.74
CA SER A 234 20.56 -12.21 -11.92
C SER A 234 21.72 -11.41 -12.51
N ALA A 235 21.53 -10.83 -13.69
CA ALA A 235 22.55 -10.00 -14.31
C ALA A 235 22.79 -8.74 -13.45
N PRO A 236 24.05 -8.33 -13.22
CA PRO A 236 24.34 -7.08 -12.52
C PRO A 236 23.79 -5.91 -13.32
N VAL A 237 23.06 -5.03 -12.65
CA VAL A 237 22.58 -3.77 -13.23
C VAL A 237 23.80 -2.90 -13.52
N ALA A 238 24.07 -2.66 -14.80
CA ALA A 238 25.14 -1.75 -15.21
C ALA A 238 24.79 -0.31 -14.76
N PRO A 239 25.76 0.46 -14.22
CA PRO A 239 25.49 1.83 -13.79
C PRO A 239 25.13 2.71 -14.98
N ALA A 240 24.05 3.49 -14.83
CA ALA A 240 23.59 4.44 -15.83
C ALA A 240 24.69 5.48 -16.12
N LYS A 241 25.15 5.54 -17.38
CA LYS A 241 26.03 6.61 -17.84
C LYS A 241 25.22 7.86 -18.20
N PRO A 242 25.71 9.07 -17.88
CA PRO A 242 25.01 10.32 -18.15
C PRO A 242 25.04 10.67 -19.65
N ASN A 243 23.96 11.31 -20.09
CA ASN A 243 23.78 11.83 -21.45
C ASN A 243 24.88 12.83 -21.83
N GLY A 244 25.53 12.57 -22.98
CA GLY A 244 26.44 13.51 -23.63
C GLY A 244 26.54 13.21 -25.12
N SER A 245 25.99 14.11 -25.93
CA SER A 245 26.02 14.11 -27.40
C SER A 245 27.43 14.27 -27.99
N GLY A 246 27.76 13.52 -29.06
CA GLY A 246 28.85 13.90 -29.96
C GLY A 246 29.53 12.80 -30.81
N VAL A 247 29.00 12.58 -32.02
CA VAL A 247 29.74 12.36 -33.30
C VAL A 247 30.64 11.10 -33.51
N THR A 248 30.09 10.20 -34.34
CA THR A 248 30.66 9.29 -35.39
C THR A 248 31.95 8.48 -35.13
N ALA A 249 31.89 7.15 -35.34
CA ALA A 249 32.29 6.50 -36.60
C ALA A 249 32.28 4.95 -36.56
N LYS A 250 31.88 4.41 -37.71
CA LYS A 250 32.17 3.09 -38.33
C LYS A 250 31.46 1.82 -37.86
N ALA A 251 30.79 1.24 -38.86
CA ALA A 251 30.07 0.01 -38.89
C ALA A 251 30.96 -1.24 -38.74
N ALA A 252 30.40 -2.26 -38.10
CA ALA A 252 30.61 -3.66 -38.45
C ALA A 252 29.25 -4.36 -38.42
N ALA A 253 28.84 -4.88 -39.58
CA ALA A 253 27.60 -5.59 -39.77
C ALA A 253 27.62 -6.91 -38.98
N VAL A 254 26.63 -7.11 -38.10
CA VAL A 254 26.27 -8.42 -37.55
C VAL A 254 24.79 -8.64 -37.80
N LYS A 255 24.49 -9.81 -38.36
CA LYS A 255 23.19 -10.26 -38.88
C LYS A 255 22.05 -10.08 -37.88
N ALA A 256 20.94 -9.53 -38.36
CA ALA A 256 19.67 -9.47 -37.65
C ALA A 256 19.14 -10.89 -37.35
N PRO A 257 18.75 -11.21 -36.10
CA PRO A 257 17.83 -12.29 -35.82
C PRO A 257 16.42 -11.86 -36.21
N VAL A 258 15.70 -12.76 -36.87
CA VAL A 258 14.30 -12.63 -37.26
C VAL A 258 13.46 -12.35 -36.00
N ALA A 259 12.70 -11.25 -36.02
CA ALA A 259 11.75 -10.91 -34.97
C ALA A 259 10.60 -11.94 -34.95
N GLU A 260 10.42 -12.62 -33.82
CA GLU A 260 9.15 -13.28 -33.49
C GLU A 260 8.05 -12.22 -33.33
N PRO A 261 6.82 -12.49 -33.79
CA PRO A 261 5.72 -11.52 -33.70
C PRO A 261 5.34 -11.26 -32.23
N ALA A 262 5.25 -9.98 -31.88
CA ALA A 262 4.76 -9.51 -30.59
C ALA A 262 3.41 -10.15 -30.23
N LYS A 263 3.33 -10.83 -29.08
CA LYS A 263 2.05 -11.29 -28.51
C LYS A 263 1.13 -10.08 -28.31
N ALA A 264 -0.05 -10.14 -28.89
CA ALA A 264 -1.07 -9.11 -28.80
C ALA A 264 -1.46 -8.81 -27.33
N ALA A 265 -1.64 -7.53 -27.02
CA ALA A 265 -2.16 -7.05 -25.75
C ALA A 265 -3.49 -7.75 -25.40
N PRO A 266 -3.73 -8.12 -24.14
CA PRO A 266 -4.97 -8.77 -23.74
C PRO A 266 -6.17 -7.88 -24.06
N LYS A 267 -7.22 -8.49 -24.64
CA LYS A 267 -8.43 -7.78 -25.04
C LYS A 267 -9.10 -7.16 -23.80
N PRO A 268 -9.54 -5.89 -23.86
CA PRO A 268 -10.20 -5.23 -22.75
C PRO A 268 -11.49 -5.97 -22.36
N LYS A 269 -11.74 -6.11 -21.05
CA LYS A 269 -12.86 -6.87 -20.47
C LYS A 269 -14.18 -6.10 -20.63
N GLY A 270 -15.23 -6.77 -21.09
CA GLY A 270 -16.61 -6.26 -21.16
C GLY A 270 -16.92 -5.39 -22.39
N PRO A 271 -18.21 -5.14 -22.67
CA PRO A 271 -18.63 -4.30 -23.80
C PRO A 271 -18.22 -2.83 -23.61
N PRO A 272 -18.17 -2.04 -24.71
CA PRO A 272 -17.90 -0.60 -24.61
C PRO A 272 -18.98 0.11 -23.79
N LEU A 273 -18.61 1.21 -23.15
CA LEU A 273 -19.55 2.03 -22.40
C LEU A 273 -20.42 2.82 -23.38
N ASP A 274 -21.63 3.17 -22.95
CA ASP A 274 -22.49 4.09 -23.68
C ASP A 274 -22.20 5.51 -23.20
N ALA A 275 -22.07 6.45 -24.14
CA ALA A 275 -21.78 7.84 -23.84
C ALA A 275 -22.84 8.70 -24.54
N ARG A 276 -23.49 9.58 -23.77
CA ARG A 276 -24.57 10.43 -24.29
C ARG A 276 -24.30 11.88 -23.92
N MET A 277 -24.57 12.78 -24.86
CA MET A 277 -24.56 14.22 -24.58
C MET A 277 -25.98 14.66 -24.23
N ILE A 278 -26.15 15.20 -23.02
CA ILE A 278 -27.44 15.60 -22.46
C ILE A 278 -27.26 16.99 -21.88
N GLU A 279 -27.97 17.98 -22.44
CA GLU A 279 -27.98 19.37 -21.95
C GLU A 279 -26.56 19.96 -21.80
N GLY A 280 -25.68 19.62 -22.75
CA GLY A 280 -24.28 20.08 -22.76
C GLY A 280 -23.36 19.34 -21.78
N LYS A 281 -23.83 18.33 -21.05
CA LYS A 281 -23.01 17.46 -20.20
C LYS A 281 -22.90 16.06 -20.80
N ILE A 282 -21.78 15.40 -20.56
CA ILE A 282 -21.58 14.01 -20.98
C ILE A 282 -22.01 13.10 -19.85
N VAL A 283 -22.85 12.12 -20.18
CA VAL A 283 -23.24 11.03 -19.29
C VAL A 283 -22.61 9.74 -19.78
N LEU A 284 -21.81 9.11 -18.93
CA LEU A 284 -21.23 7.78 -19.16
C LEU A 284 -22.09 6.71 -18.48
N VAL A 285 -22.56 5.72 -19.24
CA VAL A 285 -23.35 4.61 -18.71
C VAL A 285 -22.51 3.34 -18.79
N PHE A 286 -22.17 2.79 -17.63
CA PHE A 286 -21.29 1.64 -17.52
C PHE A 286 -22.07 0.32 -17.61
N PRO A 287 -21.62 -0.63 -18.45
CA PRO A 287 -22.09 -2.00 -18.38
C PRO A 287 -21.51 -2.70 -17.14
N ALA A 288 -22.23 -3.69 -16.59
CA ALA A 288 -21.85 -4.37 -15.36
C ALA A 288 -20.48 -5.03 -15.42
N GLU A 289 -20.10 -5.58 -16.57
CA GLU A 289 -18.82 -6.28 -16.76
C GLU A 289 -17.62 -5.34 -16.80
N ARG A 290 -17.88 -4.03 -16.88
CA ARG A 290 -16.87 -2.97 -17.00
C ARG A 290 -16.76 -2.10 -15.76
N PHE A 291 -17.81 -2.04 -14.94
CA PHE A 291 -17.75 -1.29 -13.70
C PHE A 291 -17.06 -2.13 -12.61
N ASP A 292 -15.76 -1.95 -12.49
CA ASP A 292 -14.93 -2.58 -11.45
C ASP A 292 -14.31 -1.53 -10.52
N LEU A 293 -13.61 -1.99 -9.49
CA LEU A 293 -12.99 -1.14 -8.46
C LEU A 293 -11.93 -0.16 -9.02
N ASP A 294 -11.31 -0.47 -10.16
CA ASP A 294 -10.29 0.37 -10.77
C ASP A 294 -10.94 1.48 -11.61
N VAL A 295 -11.96 1.14 -12.40
CA VAL A 295 -12.83 2.12 -13.06
C VAL A 295 -13.47 3.03 -12.02
N ALA A 296 -13.86 2.47 -10.87
CA ALA A 296 -14.36 3.23 -9.76
C ALA A 296 -13.32 4.23 -9.20
N ALA A 297 -12.11 3.77 -8.90
CA ALA A 297 -11.05 4.65 -8.43
C ALA A 297 -10.68 5.75 -9.45
N ALA A 298 -10.66 5.43 -10.74
CA ALA A 298 -10.34 6.35 -11.81
C ALA A 298 -11.40 7.46 -11.98
N LEU A 299 -12.69 7.10 -11.92
CA LEU A 299 -13.81 8.05 -11.90
C LEU A 299 -13.73 9.02 -10.71
N GLY A 300 -13.35 8.55 -9.52
CA GLY A 300 -13.16 9.40 -8.33
C GLY A 300 -12.02 10.42 -8.49
N LYS A 301 -10.97 10.05 -9.23
CA LYS A 301 -9.84 10.94 -9.58
C LYS A 301 -10.06 11.77 -10.83
N ARG A 302 -11.20 11.59 -11.52
CA ARG A 302 -11.47 12.13 -12.86
C ARG A 302 -10.38 11.76 -13.88
N ASP A 303 -9.80 10.58 -13.75
CA ASP A 303 -8.81 10.02 -14.68
C ASP A 303 -9.53 9.41 -15.90
N TRP A 304 -9.92 10.31 -16.80
CA TRP A 304 -10.72 9.95 -17.97
C TRP A 304 -9.99 9.09 -18.99
N GLU A 305 -8.66 9.17 -19.05
CA GLU A 305 -7.83 8.34 -19.93
C GLU A 305 -7.84 6.88 -19.48
N HIS A 306 -7.95 6.64 -18.17
CA HIS A 306 -8.11 5.31 -17.61
C HIS A 306 -9.55 4.78 -17.74
N VAL A 307 -10.55 5.66 -17.67
CA VAL A 307 -11.97 5.30 -17.75
C VAL A 307 -12.39 4.97 -19.19
N ILE A 308 -11.90 5.72 -20.18
CA ILE A 308 -12.35 5.64 -21.58
C ILE A 308 -11.36 4.82 -22.41
N ARG A 309 -11.90 3.90 -23.19
CA ARG A 309 -11.15 3.04 -24.12
C ARG A 309 -11.30 3.55 -25.54
N SER A 310 -10.34 3.20 -26.39
CA SER A 310 -10.42 3.48 -27.83
C SER A 310 -11.63 2.83 -28.50
N SER A 311 -12.16 1.74 -27.95
CA SER A 311 -13.36 1.04 -28.40
C SER A 311 -14.67 1.73 -28.05
N ASP A 312 -14.64 2.78 -27.23
CA ASP A 312 -15.85 3.49 -26.81
C ASP A 312 -16.31 4.47 -27.87
N LYS A 313 -17.63 4.54 -28.03
CA LYS A 313 -18.30 5.35 -29.05
C LYS A 313 -18.39 6.82 -28.61
N LEU A 314 -17.26 7.43 -28.27
CA LEU A 314 -17.19 8.88 -28.03
C LEU A 314 -16.73 9.59 -29.31
N THR A 315 -17.47 10.63 -29.70
CA THR A 315 -17.04 11.55 -30.77
C THR A 315 -15.86 12.40 -30.29
N GLY A 316 -15.13 13.04 -31.22
CA GLY A 316 -14.05 13.96 -30.86
C GLY A 316 -14.53 15.10 -29.96
N GLU A 317 -15.67 15.71 -30.30
CA GLU A 317 -16.32 16.75 -29.50
C GLU A 317 -16.66 16.30 -28.07
N MET A 318 -17.09 15.04 -27.90
CA MET A 318 -17.33 14.49 -26.57
C MET A 318 -16.03 14.30 -25.79
N ARG A 319 -14.94 13.87 -26.43
CA ARG A 319 -13.65 13.73 -25.72
C ARG A 319 -13.11 15.08 -25.26
N ASP A 320 -13.23 16.10 -26.10
CA ASP A 320 -12.79 17.46 -25.78
C ASP A 320 -13.60 18.05 -24.62
N THR A 321 -14.93 17.91 -24.68
CA THR A 321 -15.84 18.36 -23.60
C THR A 321 -15.58 17.60 -22.31
N LEU A 322 -15.30 16.30 -22.39
CA LEU A 322 -15.03 15.47 -21.22
C LEU A 322 -13.71 15.82 -20.53
N GLN A 323 -12.66 16.16 -21.29
CA GLN A 323 -11.40 16.65 -20.71
C GLN A 323 -11.55 18.05 -20.08
N ARG A 324 -12.39 18.91 -20.67
CA ARG A 324 -12.59 20.29 -20.20
C ARG A 324 -13.54 20.39 -19.00
N ASP A 325 -14.70 19.77 -19.11
CA ASP A 325 -15.85 19.98 -18.22
C ASP A 325 -16.16 18.74 -17.36
N GLY A 326 -15.55 17.60 -17.68
CA GLY A 326 -15.82 16.32 -17.03
C GLY A 326 -17.08 15.62 -17.55
N ALA A 327 -17.47 14.56 -16.87
CA ALA A 327 -18.69 13.81 -17.16
C ALA A 327 -19.42 13.41 -15.87
N THR A 328 -20.74 13.26 -15.98
CA THR A 328 -21.52 12.51 -15.01
C THR A 328 -21.62 11.05 -15.45
N TRP A 329 -22.00 10.17 -14.54
CA TRP A 329 -21.99 8.75 -14.83
C TRP A 329 -23.07 7.99 -14.08
N ILE A 330 -23.41 6.83 -14.62
CA ILE A 330 -24.32 5.83 -14.05
C ILE A 330 -23.62 4.49 -14.13
N ALA A 331 -23.60 3.77 -13.02
CA ALA A 331 -23.00 2.45 -12.95
C ALA A 331 -23.83 1.46 -12.12
N PRO A 332 -23.85 0.18 -12.48
CA PRO A 332 -24.57 -0.84 -11.71
C PRO A 332 -23.90 -1.09 -10.36
N LEU A 333 -24.71 -1.42 -9.37
CA LEU A 333 -24.27 -1.79 -8.03
C LEU A 333 -24.72 -3.21 -7.71
N GLU A 334 -23.76 -4.11 -7.45
CA GLU A 334 -24.05 -5.51 -7.16
C GLU A 334 -24.46 -5.71 -5.69
N PHE A 335 -23.68 -5.15 -4.75
CA PHE A 335 -23.92 -5.30 -3.31
C PHE A 335 -24.15 -3.96 -2.61
N LEU A 336 -25.18 -3.89 -1.75
CA LEU A 336 -25.44 -2.69 -0.92
C LEU A 336 -24.29 -2.41 0.06
N SER A 337 -23.54 -3.42 0.47
CA SER A 337 -22.40 -3.28 1.36
C SER A 337 -21.21 -2.50 0.76
N GLU A 338 -21.25 -2.21 -0.54
CA GLU A 338 -20.25 -1.37 -1.21
C GLU A 338 -20.45 0.13 -0.96
N VAL A 339 -21.65 0.53 -0.53
CA VAL A 339 -22.01 1.91 -0.22
C VAL A 339 -22.29 2.09 1.26
N PHE A 340 -22.07 3.31 1.75
CA PHE A 340 -22.05 3.64 3.17
C PHE A 340 -23.03 4.77 3.47
N VAL A 341 -23.63 4.72 4.64
CA VAL A 341 -24.41 5.82 5.24
C VAL A 341 -23.82 6.05 6.63
N GLU A 342 -23.45 7.29 6.94
CA GLU A 342 -22.84 7.66 8.23
C GLU A 342 -21.65 6.78 8.63
N GLY A 343 -20.81 6.39 7.65
CA GLY A 343 -19.63 5.57 7.87
C GLY A 343 -19.89 4.08 8.13
N LYS A 344 -21.14 3.61 7.98
CA LYS A 344 -21.51 2.19 8.10
C LYS A 344 -21.92 1.61 6.75
N PRO A 345 -21.54 0.36 6.43
CA PRO A 345 -21.99 -0.31 5.21
C PRO A 345 -23.52 -0.42 5.18
N LEU A 346 -24.13 -0.05 4.05
CA LEU A 346 -25.57 -0.04 3.90
C LEU A 346 -26.13 -1.47 3.88
N THR A 347 -27.08 -1.74 4.76
CA THR A 347 -27.80 -3.02 4.79
C THR A 347 -29.15 -2.91 4.06
N LYS A 348 -29.67 -4.04 3.57
CA LYS A 348 -30.99 -4.06 2.91
C LYS A 348 -32.12 -3.52 3.81
N PRO A 349 -32.25 -3.90 5.10
CA PRO A 349 -33.30 -3.37 5.97
C PRO A 349 -33.18 -1.86 6.18
N GLU A 350 -31.96 -1.35 6.25
CA GLU A 350 -31.69 0.07 6.40
C GLU A 350 -32.06 0.84 5.13
N PHE A 351 -31.66 0.34 3.96
CA PHE A 351 -32.03 0.93 2.67
C PHE A 351 -33.54 0.97 2.47
N GLU A 352 -34.27 -0.09 2.81
CA GLU A 352 -35.74 -0.12 2.71
C GLU A 352 -36.42 0.88 3.67
N LYS A 353 -35.75 1.23 4.77
CA LYS A 353 -36.27 2.18 5.77
C LYS A 353 -35.96 3.64 5.43
N THR A 354 -34.79 3.92 4.86
CA THR A 354 -34.27 5.29 4.68
C THR A 354 -34.39 5.81 3.26
N SER A 355 -34.63 4.96 2.27
CA SER A 355 -34.80 5.39 0.88
C SER A 355 -36.10 6.17 0.65
N THR A 356 -36.02 7.15 -0.23
CA THR A 356 -37.19 7.85 -0.77
C THR A 356 -37.68 7.09 -2.00
N THR A 357 -38.99 6.90 -2.13
CA THR A 357 -39.59 6.26 -3.32
C THR A 357 -40.40 7.28 -4.10
N ASP A 358 -40.09 7.45 -5.39
CA ASP A 358 -40.86 8.27 -6.33
C ASP A 358 -40.93 7.58 -7.70
N ASP A 359 -42.11 7.57 -8.34
CA ASP A 359 -42.36 6.97 -9.65
C ASP A 359 -41.77 5.54 -9.86
N GLY A 360 -41.77 4.70 -8.82
CA GLY A 360 -41.24 3.33 -8.88
C GLY A 360 -39.71 3.21 -8.81
N VAL A 361 -39.03 4.31 -8.50
CA VAL A 361 -37.58 4.37 -8.24
C VAL A 361 -37.37 4.65 -6.76
N ARG A 362 -36.60 3.79 -6.09
CA ARG A 362 -36.09 4.08 -4.75
C ARG A 362 -34.74 4.75 -4.85
N SER A 363 -34.51 5.82 -4.11
CA SER A 363 -33.26 6.54 -4.11
C SER A 363 -32.77 6.85 -2.69
N LEU A 364 -31.47 6.83 -2.48
CA LEU A 364 -30.83 7.22 -1.24
C LEU A 364 -29.48 7.89 -1.53
N GLU A 365 -29.20 9.00 -0.84
CA GLU A 365 -27.86 9.58 -0.84
C GLU A 365 -26.93 8.69 -0.01
N VAL A 366 -25.85 8.25 -0.63
CA VAL A 366 -24.88 7.34 -0.02
C VAL A 366 -23.47 7.84 -0.27
N HIS A 367 -22.55 7.38 0.56
CA HIS A 367 -21.13 7.58 0.36
C HIS A 367 -20.52 6.30 -0.21
N PHE A 368 -19.83 6.42 -1.33
CA PHE A 368 -19.02 5.32 -1.86
C PHE A 368 -17.55 5.61 -1.54
N PRO A 369 -16.81 4.71 -0.85
CA PRO A 369 -15.49 5.01 -0.28
C PRO A 369 -14.44 5.56 -1.26
N ARG A 370 -14.61 5.30 -2.57
CA ARG A 370 -13.68 5.71 -3.63
C ARG A 370 -14.15 6.91 -4.46
N PHE A 371 -15.44 7.28 -4.42
CA PHE A 371 -16.00 8.39 -5.21
C PHE A 371 -16.48 9.56 -4.37
N GLY A 372 -16.74 9.34 -3.08
CA GLY A 372 -17.43 10.32 -2.25
C GLY A 372 -18.95 10.18 -2.33
N PRO A 373 -19.70 11.29 -2.17
CA PRO A 373 -21.16 11.26 -2.17
C PRO A 373 -21.72 10.95 -3.57
N VAL A 374 -22.64 10.01 -3.64
CA VAL A 374 -23.36 9.58 -4.85
C VAL A 374 -24.80 9.23 -4.51
N THR A 375 -25.65 9.13 -5.52
CA THR A 375 -27.05 8.68 -5.33
C THR A 375 -27.17 7.21 -5.71
N LEU A 376 -27.61 6.39 -4.76
CA LEU A 376 -28.05 5.01 -5.00
C LEU A 376 -29.48 5.02 -5.55
N LEU A 377 -29.72 4.26 -6.61
CA LEU A 377 -31.01 4.04 -7.26
C LEU A 377 -31.33 2.53 -7.24
N GLU A 378 -32.52 2.15 -6.81
CA GLU A 378 -33.12 0.82 -7.05
C GLU A 378 -34.34 1.01 -7.94
N ILE A 379 -34.26 0.49 -9.16
CA ILE A 379 -35.31 0.61 -10.18
C ILE A 379 -35.97 -0.76 -10.36
N ALA A 380 -37.28 -0.81 -10.16
CA ALA A 380 -38.05 -2.04 -10.29
C ALA A 380 -37.83 -2.71 -11.66
N GLY A 381 -37.42 -3.98 -11.65
CA GLY A 381 -37.18 -4.76 -12.87
C GLY A 381 -35.84 -4.48 -13.58
N LYS A 382 -35.07 -3.47 -13.17
CA LYS A 382 -33.77 -3.12 -13.76
C LYS A 382 -32.58 -3.34 -12.83
N GLY A 383 -32.80 -3.33 -11.51
CA GLY A 383 -31.75 -3.57 -10.51
C GLY A 383 -31.29 -2.29 -9.81
N ARG A 384 -30.04 -2.30 -9.33
CA ARG A 384 -29.47 -1.22 -8.53
C ARG A 384 -28.32 -0.54 -9.24
N PHE A 385 -28.25 0.78 -9.08
CA PHE A 385 -27.28 1.64 -9.74
C PHE A 385 -26.82 2.73 -8.80
N VAL A 386 -25.60 3.21 -9.00
CA VAL A 386 -25.08 4.44 -8.39
C VAL A 386 -24.86 5.47 -9.48
N THR A 387 -25.14 6.73 -9.17
CA THR A 387 -25.05 7.83 -10.14
C THR A 387 -24.48 9.09 -9.51
N SER A 388 -23.76 9.86 -10.32
CA SER A 388 -23.33 11.23 -10.00
C SER A 388 -24.26 12.30 -10.59
N ILE A 389 -25.44 11.90 -11.08
CA ILE A 389 -26.45 12.80 -11.65
C ILE A 389 -27.40 13.24 -10.54
N ASP A 390 -27.56 14.55 -10.37
CA ASP A 390 -28.41 15.13 -9.32
C ASP A 390 -29.92 14.89 -9.57
N ASP A 391 -30.34 14.83 -10.85
CA ASP A 391 -31.72 14.53 -11.23
C ASP A 391 -31.97 13.01 -11.28
N ILE A 392 -32.63 12.50 -10.23
CA ILE A 392 -32.97 11.08 -10.05
C ILE A 392 -33.88 10.55 -11.17
N LYS A 393 -34.89 11.33 -11.59
CA LYS A 393 -35.82 10.89 -12.65
C LYS A 393 -35.08 10.75 -13.96
N ARG A 394 -34.21 11.71 -14.26
CA ARG A 394 -33.35 11.67 -15.44
C ARG A 394 -32.41 10.48 -15.40
N ALA A 395 -31.71 10.27 -14.28
CA ALA A 395 -30.81 9.14 -14.12
C ALA A 395 -31.54 7.80 -14.36
N ALA A 396 -32.75 7.63 -13.81
CA ALA A 396 -33.53 6.41 -13.99
C ALA A 396 -33.91 6.13 -15.46
N THR A 397 -34.15 7.16 -16.28
CA THR A 397 -34.43 6.98 -17.73
C THR A 397 -33.20 6.58 -18.55
N LEU A 398 -31.99 6.79 -18.01
CA LEU A 398 -30.73 6.53 -18.69
C LEU A 398 -30.12 5.17 -18.32
N VAL A 399 -30.63 4.54 -17.26
CA VAL A 399 -30.30 3.16 -16.92
C VAL A 399 -30.78 2.22 -18.04
N PRO A 400 -29.91 1.31 -18.54
CA PRO A 400 -30.24 0.40 -19.62
C PRO A 400 -31.43 -0.53 -19.34
#